data_AF-A0A9X7V007-F1
#
_entry.id   AF-A0A9X7V007-F1
#
_cell.length_a   1.000
_cell.length_b   1.000
_cell.length_c   1.000
_cell.angle_alpha   90.00
_cell.angle_beta   90.00
_cell.angle_gamma   90.00
#
_symmetry.space_group_name_H-M   'P 1'
#
loop_
_entity.id
_entity.type
_entity.pdbx_description
1 polymer ?
#
loop_
_entity_poly.entity_id
_entity_poly.type
_entity_poly.pdbx_seq_one_letter_code
_entity_poly.pdbx_strand_id
1 'polypeptide(L)'
;MAAQCATDSPHNPLWDFALALYDRLGVKDVLLRLQDEADMDVLILLADRWLAQQQLNWPAAESLEDYRRWRDAMIVPLRALRRRCGQQQQPLYGQLLQAELSAERQGLNLLYTVLQSAAVQNRAQVITDNRLLDFAPAFYAAADLAGNKKEAVRPLFQHWLTLASQ
;
A
#
# COMPACT_ATOMS: atom_id res chain seq x y z
N MET A 1 30.63 -6.36 8.57
CA MET A 1 29.76 -5.76 9.60
C MET A 1 28.52 -5.11 8.95
N ALA A 2 27.68 -5.87 8.25
CA ALA A 2 26.49 -5.34 7.55
C ALA A 2 25.25 -6.24 7.66
N ALA A 3 25.24 -7.17 8.62
CA ALA A 3 24.21 -8.20 8.75
C ALA A 3 23.28 -8.00 9.97
N GLN A 4 23.44 -6.91 10.73
CA GLN A 4 22.71 -6.70 11.99
C GLN A 4 21.64 -5.59 11.93
N CYS A 5 21.42 -4.94 10.80
CA CYS A 5 20.39 -3.89 10.67
C CYS A 5 19.02 -4.42 10.20
N ALA A 6 18.85 -5.74 10.01
CA ALA A 6 17.65 -6.31 9.39
C ALA A 6 16.65 -6.96 10.35
N THR A 7 16.99 -7.15 11.64
CA THR A 7 16.22 -8.05 12.53
C THR A 7 15.25 -7.39 13.49
N ASP A 8 15.30 -6.08 13.75
CA ASP A 8 14.32 -5.40 14.61
C ASP A 8 13.45 -4.44 13.79
N SER A 9 12.72 -4.98 12.80
CA SER A 9 11.62 -4.23 12.20
C SER A 9 10.36 -4.44 13.05
N PRO A 10 9.64 -3.38 13.43
CA PRO A 10 8.45 -3.53 14.24
C PRO A 10 7.42 -4.37 13.47
N HIS A 11 7.25 -5.60 13.92
CA HIS A 11 6.18 -6.48 13.48
C HIS A 11 4.89 -5.93 14.08
N ASN A 12 3.97 -5.50 13.21
CA ASN A 12 2.72 -4.87 13.65
C ASN A 12 1.52 -5.62 13.05
N PRO A 13 0.33 -5.52 13.67
CA PRO A 13 -0.86 -6.23 13.20
C PRO A 13 -1.26 -5.96 11.74
N LEU A 14 -0.98 -4.77 11.20
CA LEU A 14 -1.24 -4.46 9.79
C LEU A 14 -0.27 -5.20 8.87
N TRP A 15 1.00 -5.36 9.28
CA TRP A 15 1.97 -6.17 8.55
C TRP A 15 1.55 -7.65 8.49
N ASP A 16 1.10 -8.21 9.62
CA ASP A 16 0.69 -9.62 9.69
C ASP A 16 -0.55 -9.87 8.83
N PHE A 17 -1.50 -8.94 8.91
CA PHE A 17 -2.66 -8.93 8.02
C PHE A 17 -2.24 -8.86 6.54
N ALA A 18 -1.31 -7.97 6.20
CA ALA A 18 -0.84 -7.81 4.83
C ALA A 18 -0.22 -9.10 4.29
N LEU A 19 0.62 -9.78 5.09
CA LEU A 19 1.20 -11.08 4.71
C LEU A 19 0.11 -12.13 4.49
N ALA A 20 -0.83 -12.27 5.44
CA ALA A 20 -1.92 -13.25 5.33
C ALA A 20 -2.83 -12.98 4.12
N LEU A 21 -3.08 -11.72 3.78
CA LEU A 21 -3.85 -11.33 2.60
C LEU A 21 -3.06 -11.62 1.32
N TYR A 22 -1.76 -11.33 1.31
CA TYR A 22 -0.90 -11.54 0.15
C TYR A 22 -0.74 -13.02 -0.23
N ASP A 23 -0.78 -13.92 0.76
CA ASP A 23 -0.70 -15.37 0.56
C ASP A 23 -1.98 -16.00 -0.02
N ARG A 24 -3.08 -15.24 -0.14
CA ARG A 24 -4.32 -15.75 -0.75
C ARG A 24 -4.16 -15.94 -2.26
N LEU A 25 -4.81 -16.98 -2.78
CA LEU A 25 -4.76 -17.33 -4.19
C LEU A 25 -5.19 -16.15 -5.07
N GLY A 26 -4.31 -15.76 -6.01
CA GLY A 26 -4.56 -14.69 -6.98
C GLY A 26 -4.37 -13.26 -6.44
N VAL A 27 -4.26 -13.05 -5.13
CA VAL A 27 -4.11 -11.69 -4.56
C VAL A 27 -2.83 -11.03 -5.03
N LYS A 28 -1.69 -11.73 -4.88
CA LYS A 28 -0.38 -11.25 -5.30
C LYS A 28 -0.38 -10.77 -6.75
N ASP A 29 -0.91 -11.59 -7.66
CA ASP A 29 -0.90 -11.30 -9.09
C ASP A 29 -1.73 -10.06 -9.42
N VAL A 30 -2.91 -9.93 -8.81
CA VAL A 30 -3.77 -8.76 -9.03
C VAL A 30 -3.14 -7.49 -8.46
N LEU A 31 -2.55 -7.53 -7.27
CA LEU A 31 -1.87 -6.37 -6.68
C LEU A 31 -0.67 -5.93 -7.52
N LEU A 32 0.13 -6.87 -8.02
CA LEU A 32 1.25 -6.56 -8.91
C LEU A 32 0.76 -5.91 -10.22
N ARG A 33 -0.35 -6.39 -10.79
CA ARG A 33 -0.95 -5.76 -11.97
C ARG A 33 -1.51 -4.37 -11.67
N LEU A 34 -2.19 -4.16 -10.54
CA LEU A 34 -2.63 -2.82 -10.11
C LEU A 34 -1.44 -1.85 -9.99
N GLN A 35 -0.32 -2.34 -9.43
CA GLN A 35 0.89 -1.55 -9.30
C GLN A 35 1.55 -1.23 -10.65
N ASP A 36 1.63 -2.21 -11.54
CA ASP A 36 2.41 -2.09 -12.78
C ASP A 36 1.61 -1.46 -13.93
N GLU A 37 0.31 -1.74 -14.03
CA GLU A 37 -0.56 -1.21 -15.09
C GLU A 37 -1.19 0.15 -14.72
N ALA A 38 -1.38 0.41 -13.42
CA ALA A 38 -2.13 1.57 -12.93
C ALA A 38 -1.38 2.45 -11.91
N ASP A 39 -0.11 2.14 -11.62
CA ASP A 39 0.71 2.81 -10.60
C ASP A 39 0.02 2.93 -9.23
N MET A 40 -0.86 1.97 -8.93
CA MET A 40 -1.58 1.97 -7.66
C MET A 40 -0.65 1.63 -6.51
N ASP A 41 -0.96 2.25 -5.38
CA ASP A 41 -0.22 2.04 -4.15
C ASP A 41 -0.71 0.79 -3.42
N VAL A 42 0.04 -0.30 -3.53
CA VAL A 42 -0.26 -1.59 -2.90
C VAL A 42 -0.43 -1.47 -1.39
N LEU A 43 0.34 -0.61 -0.71
CA LEU A 43 0.29 -0.49 0.74
C LEU A 43 -1.01 0.18 1.20
N ILE A 44 -1.49 1.16 0.44
CA ILE A 44 -2.80 1.78 0.68
C ILE A 44 -3.93 0.79 0.43
N LEU A 45 -3.84 -0.04 -0.62
CA LEU A 45 -4.83 -1.09 -0.88
C LEU A 45 -4.91 -2.10 0.26
N LEU A 46 -3.75 -2.52 0.79
CA LEU A 46 -3.69 -3.42 1.93
C LEU A 46 -4.25 -2.76 3.20
N ALA A 47 -3.85 -1.52 3.49
CA ALA A 47 -4.33 -0.76 4.65
C ALA A 47 -5.84 -0.50 4.60
N ASP A 48 -6.40 -0.28 3.42
CA ASP A 48 -7.84 -0.12 3.22
C ASP A 48 -8.60 -1.40 3.59
N ARG A 49 -8.11 -2.57 3.16
CA ARG A 49 -8.72 -3.85 3.52
C ARG A 49 -8.61 -4.15 5.01
N TRP A 50 -7.49 -3.76 5.62
CA TRP A 50 -7.32 -3.85 7.06
C TRP A 50 -8.34 -2.98 7.80
N LEU A 51 -8.51 -1.71 7.41
CA LEU A 51 -9.51 -0.82 8.01
C LEU A 51 -10.93 -1.36 7.87
N ALA A 52 -11.28 -1.89 6.69
CA ALA A 52 -12.57 -2.53 6.46
C ALA A 52 -12.81 -3.73 7.41
N GLN A 53 -11.78 -4.56 7.64
CA GLN A 53 -11.87 -5.68 8.59
C GLN A 53 -12.04 -5.18 10.03
N GLN A 54 -11.37 -4.09 10.40
CA GLN A 54 -11.48 -3.46 11.72
C GLN A 54 -12.78 -2.63 11.89
N GLN A 55 -13.58 -2.47 10.83
CA GLN A 55 -14.76 -1.59 10.79
C GLN A 55 -14.40 -0.13 11.15
N LEU A 56 -13.23 0.31 10.68
CA LEU A 56 -12.71 1.66 10.89
C LEU A 56 -12.71 2.45 9.58
N ASN A 57 -12.84 3.76 9.70
CA ASN A 57 -12.70 4.68 8.58
C ASN A 57 -11.27 5.19 8.45
N TRP A 58 -10.94 5.69 7.26
CA TRP A 58 -9.69 6.40 7.05
C TRP A 58 -9.62 7.66 7.92
N PRO A 59 -8.45 7.98 8.51
CA PRO A 59 -8.19 9.28 9.12
C PRO A 59 -8.20 10.38 8.07
N ALA A 60 -8.14 11.64 8.54
CA ALA A 60 -7.96 12.80 7.67
C ALA A 60 -6.70 12.62 6.79
N ALA A 61 -6.78 13.10 5.54
CA ALA A 61 -5.73 12.88 4.54
C ALA A 61 -4.37 13.49 4.97
N GLU A 62 -4.41 14.56 5.76
CA GLU A 62 -3.28 15.26 6.35
C GLU A 62 -2.50 14.38 7.32
N SER A 63 -3.19 13.46 8.03
CA SER A 63 -2.55 12.54 8.97
C SER A 63 -1.61 11.55 8.29
N LEU A 64 -1.64 11.43 6.97
CA LEU A 64 -0.81 10.50 6.19
C LEU A 64 0.38 11.19 5.51
N GLU A 65 0.68 12.43 5.88
CA GLU A 65 1.77 13.19 5.27
C GLU A 65 3.12 12.47 5.38
N ASP A 66 3.44 11.89 6.54
CA ASP A 66 4.69 11.16 6.75
C ASP A 66 4.80 9.93 5.83
N TYR A 67 3.70 9.20 5.65
CA TYR A 67 3.64 8.09 4.71
C TYR A 67 3.88 8.58 3.27
N ARG A 68 3.20 9.65 2.85
CA ARG A 68 3.35 10.22 1.50
C ARG A 68 4.78 10.67 1.24
N ARG A 69 5.37 11.42 2.17
CA ARG A 69 6.78 11.86 2.09
C ARG A 69 7.73 10.67 1.96
N TRP A 70 7.53 9.62 2.78
CA TRP A 70 8.36 8.41 2.71
C TRP A 70 8.21 7.66 1.39
N ARG A 71 6.97 7.47 0.94
CA ARG A 71 6.65 6.83 -0.34
C ARG A 71 7.36 7.51 -1.50
N ASP A 72 7.26 8.83 -1.59
CA ASP A 72 7.80 9.61 -2.70
C ASP A 72 9.32 9.73 -2.65
N ALA A 73 9.91 9.74 -1.44
CA ALA A 73 11.36 9.80 -1.26
C ALA A 73 12.07 8.44 -1.40
N MET A 74 11.39 7.33 -1.07
CA MET A 74 12.03 6.01 -0.96
C MET A 74 11.39 4.97 -1.88
N ILE A 75 10.10 4.68 -1.72
CA ILE A 75 9.44 3.57 -2.42
C ILE A 75 9.39 3.81 -3.94
N VAL A 76 8.88 4.97 -4.35
CA VAL A 76 8.71 5.32 -5.77
C VAL A 76 10.06 5.33 -6.51
N PRO A 77 11.12 5.99 -5.99
CA PRO A 77 12.44 5.94 -6.63
C PRO A 77 13.04 4.54 -6.71
N LEU A 78 12.95 3.73 -5.64
CA LEU A 78 13.48 2.36 -5.64
C LEU A 78 12.75 1.49 -6.67
N ARG A 79 11.42 1.61 -6.75
CA ARG A 79 10.62 0.89 -7.74
C ARG A 79 10.99 1.29 -9.17
N ALA A 80 11.17 2.58 -9.42
CA ALA A 80 11.62 3.08 -10.72
C ALA A 80 13.00 2.54 -11.09
N LEU A 81 13.95 2.51 -10.14
CA LEU A 81 15.28 1.93 -10.34
C LEU A 81 15.21 0.43 -10.62
N ARG A 82 14.40 -0.33 -9.87
CA ARG A 82 14.21 -1.77 -10.12
C ARG A 82 13.61 -2.04 -11.49
N ARG A 83 12.56 -1.30 -11.88
CA ARG A 83 11.93 -1.40 -13.21
C ARG A 83 12.94 -1.11 -14.33
N ARG A 84 13.79 -0.09 -14.16
CA ARG A 84 14.87 0.25 -15.11
C ARG A 84 15.98 -0.79 -15.16
N CYS A 85 16.30 -1.43 -14.03
CA CYS A 85 17.35 -2.44 -13.93
C CYS A 85 17.00 -3.68 -14.77
N GLY A 86 15.76 -4.19 -14.65
CA GLY A 86 15.33 -5.42 -15.32
C GLY A 86 15.77 -6.70 -14.61
N GLN A 87 15.02 -7.79 -14.77
CA GLN A 87 15.22 -9.04 -14.00
C GLN A 87 16.52 -9.79 -14.34
N GLN A 88 17.11 -9.56 -15.51
CA GLN A 88 18.31 -10.26 -15.99
C GLN A 88 19.59 -9.75 -15.32
N GLN A 89 19.54 -8.55 -14.73
CA GLN A 89 20.66 -7.80 -14.22
C GLN A 89 20.95 -8.19 -12.77
N GLN A 90 21.25 -9.47 -12.56
CA GLN A 90 21.59 -10.02 -11.25
C GLN A 90 23.06 -9.73 -10.91
N PRO A 91 23.40 -9.51 -9.62
CA PRO A 91 22.52 -9.54 -8.44
C PRO A 91 21.80 -8.21 -8.16
N LEU A 92 22.03 -7.16 -8.97
CA LEU A 92 21.53 -5.80 -8.73
C LEU A 92 20.00 -5.74 -8.66
N TYR A 93 19.29 -6.45 -9.55
CA TYR A 93 17.84 -6.54 -9.49
C TYR A 93 17.34 -7.05 -8.13
N GLY A 94 17.94 -8.14 -7.63
CA GLY A 94 17.60 -8.70 -6.33
C GLY A 94 17.86 -7.72 -5.18
N GLN A 95 18.96 -6.98 -5.23
CA GLN A 95 19.29 -5.96 -4.22
C GLN A 95 18.30 -4.79 -4.22
N LEU A 96 17.91 -4.31 -5.41
CA LEU A 96 16.90 -3.26 -5.54
C LEU A 96 15.52 -3.74 -5.05
N LEU A 97 15.15 -4.98 -5.35
CA LEU A 97 13.92 -5.59 -4.83
C LEU A 97 13.92 -5.65 -3.31
N GLN A 98 15.02 -6.09 -2.69
CA GLN A 98 15.13 -6.13 -1.23
C GLN A 98 15.09 -4.73 -0.60
N ALA A 99 15.72 -3.74 -1.24
CA ALA A 99 15.65 -2.35 -0.79
C ALA A 99 14.21 -1.80 -0.87
N GLU A 100 13.50 -2.04 -1.99
CA GLU A 100 12.09 -1.65 -2.15
C GLU A 100 11.20 -2.30 -1.10
N LEU A 101 11.30 -3.61 -0.89
CA LEU A 101 10.53 -4.32 0.14
C LEU A 101 10.81 -3.80 1.55
N SER A 102 12.07 -3.45 1.85
CA SER A 102 12.43 -2.83 3.13
C SER A 102 11.77 -1.45 3.30
N ALA A 103 11.77 -0.64 2.25
CA ALA A 103 11.10 0.67 2.25
C ALA A 103 9.58 0.53 2.37
N GLU A 104 8.96 -0.45 1.70
CA GLU A 104 7.54 -0.75 1.81
C GLU A 104 7.14 -1.19 3.22
N ARG A 105 7.95 -2.04 3.86
CA ARG A 105 7.74 -2.41 5.26
C ARG A 105 7.73 -1.20 6.19
N GLN A 106 8.67 -0.26 6.00
CA GLN A 106 8.65 1.00 6.74
C GLN A 106 7.42 1.85 6.43
N GLY A 107 6.97 1.87 5.16
CA GLY A 107 5.72 2.54 4.76
C GLY A 107 4.50 1.99 5.49
N LEU A 108 4.37 0.66 5.58
CA LEU A 108 3.29 0.00 6.34
C LEU A 108 3.36 0.31 7.83
N ASN A 109 4.56 0.43 8.41
CA ASN A 109 4.71 0.86 9.80
C ASN A 109 4.19 2.28 10.02
N LEU A 110 4.53 3.23 9.13
CA LEU A 110 4.02 4.60 9.20
C LEU A 110 2.50 4.65 9.09
N LEU A 111 1.92 3.88 8.16
CA LEU A 111 0.46 3.74 8.05
C LEU A 111 -0.13 3.21 9.35
N TYR A 112 0.40 2.11 9.89
CA TYR A 112 -0.11 1.50 11.11
C TYR A 112 -0.12 2.47 12.29
N THR A 113 0.95 3.24 12.50
CA THR A 113 1.02 4.24 13.59
C THR A 113 -0.10 5.29 13.48
N VAL A 114 -0.38 5.78 12.28
CA VAL A 114 -1.43 6.78 12.06
C VAL A 114 -2.81 6.15 12.28
N LEU A 115 -3.05 4.96 11.72
CA LEU A 115 -4.34 4.28 11.82
C LEU A 115 -4.67 3.87 13.27
N GLN A 116 -3.67 3.42 14.03
CA GLN A 116 -3.84 3.12 15.46
C GLN A 116 -4.20 4.38 16.26
N SER A 117 -3.50 5.48 16.01
CA SER A 117 -3.74 6.76 16.70
C SER A 117 -5.14 7.30 16.42
N ALA A 118 -5.59 7.20 15.17
CA ALA A 118 -6.93 7.59 14.74
C ALA A 118 -8.02 6.71 15.37
N ALA A 119 -7.81 5.38 15.43
CA ALA A 119 -8.76 4.44 16.04
C ALA A 119 -9.01 4.73 17.53
N VAL A 120 -7.97 5.17 18.26
CA VAL A 120 -8.07 5.57 19.67
C VAL A 120 -8.88 6.86 19.82
N GLN A 121 -8.72 7.82 18.91
CA GLN A 121 -9.40 9.13 18.96
C GLN A 121 -10.87 9.04 18.51
N ASN A 122 -11.21 8.16 17.57
CA ASN A 122 -12.54 8.06 16.96
C ASN A 122 -13.59 7.30 17.79
N ARG A 123 -13.24 6.79 18.98
CA ARG A 123 -14.22 6.16 19.90
C ARG A 123 -15.23 7.14 20.51
N ALA A 124 -15.11 8.45 20.24
CA ALA A 124 -15.94 9.50 20.84
C ALA A 124 -16.76 10.37 19.85
N GLN A 125 -16.74 10.11 18.54
CA GLN A 125 -17.45 10.94 17.56
C GLN A 125 -18.37 10.15 16.62
N VAL A 126 -19.49 10.79 16.22
CA VAL A 126 -20.51 10.27 15.31
C VAL A 126 -19.86 9.96 13.95
N ILE A 127 -20.02 8.70 13.54
CA ILE A 127 -19.45 8.11 12.33
C ILE A 127 -19.99 8.85 11.11
N THR A 128 -19.16 9.70 10.50
CA THR A 128 -19.33 10.07 9.10
C THR A 128 -18.76 8.93 8.26
N ASP A 129 -19.54 8.47 7.29
CA ASP A 129 -19.30 7.29 6.44
C ASP A 129 -18.15 7.57 5.45
N ASN A 130 -16.96 7.84 5.98
CA ASN A 130 -15.74 8.15 5.25
C ASN A 130 -15.22 6.87 4.58
N ARG A 131 -15.83 6.52 3.45
CA ARG A 131 -15.44 5.35 2.66
C ARG A 131 -14.26 5.74 1.78
N LEU A 132 -13.44 4.77 1.41
CA LEU A 132 -12.29 4.92 0.49
C LEU A 132 -12.60 5.78 -0.76
N LEU A 133 -13.85 5.78 -1.21
CA LEU A 133 -14.34 6.56 -2.35
C LEU A 133 -14.34 8.08 -2.12
N ASP A 134 -14.40 8.57 -0.88
CA ASP A 134 -14.37 10.00 -0.55
C ASP A 134 -12.95 10.57 -0.59
N PHE A 135 -11.93 9.71 -0.50
CA PHE A 135 -10.51 10.07 -0.58
C PHE A 135 -9.87 9.73 -1.93
N ALA A 136 -10.70 9.39 -2.92
CA ALA A 136 -10.28 8.98 -4.26
C ALA A 136 -9.30 9.92 -5.00
N PRO A 137 -9.27 11.24 -4.76
CA PRO A 137 -8.29 12.10 -5.44
C PRO A 137 -6.87 12.01 -4.86
N ALA A 138 -6.73 11.66 -3.58
CA ALA A 138 -5.45 11.81 -2.85
C ALA A 138 -4.64 10.51 -2.74
N PHE A 139 -5.25 9.35 -2.98
CA PHE A 139 -4.59 8.03 -2.99
C PHE A 139 -4.48 7.39 -4.36
N TYR A 140 -5.24 7.91 -5.32
CA TYR A 140 -5.25 7.44 -6.68
C TYR A 140 -4.62 8.55 -7.51
N ALA A 141 -3.37 8.35 -7.92
CA ALA A 141 -2.76 9.15 -8.99
C ALA A 141 -3.59 9.12 -10.30
N ALA A 142 -4.71 8.40 -10.32
CA ALA A 142 -5.83 8.51 -11.23
C ALA A 142 -6.47 9.90 -11.37
N ALA A 143 -6.04 10.92 -10.63
CA ALA A 143 -6.36 12.29 -11.03
C ALA A 143 -5.83 12.62 -12.44
N ASP A 144 -4.75 11.97 -12.89
CA ASP A 144 -4.15 12.14 -14.24
C ASP A 144 -4.29 10.93 -15.18
N LEU A 145 -5.05 9.89 -14.80
CA LEU A 145 -5.40 8.83 -15.75
C LEU A 145 -6.40 9.41 -16.76
N ALA A 146 -5.94 9.68 -17.98
CA ALA A 146 -6.81 9.93 -19.14
C ALA A 146 -7.95 8.91 -19.16
N GLY A 147 -9.17 9.33 -19.54
CA GLY A 147 -10.41 8.55 -19.36
C GLY A 147 -10.32 7.08 -19.77
N ASN A 148 -9.56 6.77 -20.81
CA ASN A 148 -9.30 5.41 -21.29
C ASN A 148 -8.60 4.49 -20.28
N LYS A 149 -7.64 5.01 -19.50
CA LYS A 149 -6.94 4.20 -18.49
C LYS A 149 -7.83 3.92 -17.27
N LYS A 150 -8.74 4.83 -16.90
CA LYS A 150 -9.69 4.61 -15.79
C LYS A 150 -10.64 3.45 -16.07
N GLU A 151 -11.14 3.34 -17.31
CA GLU A 151 -12.00 2.23 -17.72
C GLU A 151 -11.26 0.88 -17.74
N ALA A 152 -10.00 0.87 -18.17
CA ALA A 152 -9.17 -0.33 -18.21
C ALA A 152 -8.84 -0.88 -16.81
N VAL A 153 -8.66 -0.01 -15.81
CA VAL A 153 -8.29 -0.41 -14.44
C VAL A 153 -9.48 -0.89 -13.63
N ARG A 154 -10.70 -0.44 -13.95
CA ARG A 154 -11.94 -0.80 -13.25
C ARG A 154 -12.16 -2.31 -13.08
N PRO A 155 -12.11 -3.17 -14.12
CA PRO A 155 -12.32 -4.60 -13.96
C PRO A 155 -11.25 -5.25 -13.06
N LEU A 156 -10.01 -4.77 -13.14
CA LEU A 156 -8.91 -5.29 -12.36
C LEU A 156 -9.03 -4.90 -10.88
N PHE A 157 -9.49 -3.68 -10.61
CA PHE A 157 -9.83 -3.23 -9.26
C PHE A 157 -11.05 -3.97 -8.68
N GLN A 158 -12.08 -4.24 -9.48
CA GLN A 158 -13.21 -5.07 -9.04
C GLN A 158 -12.77 -6.49 -8.67
N HIS A 159 -11.89 -7.09 -9.49
CA HIS A 159 -11.33 -8.40 -9.21
C HIS A 159 -10.53 -8.41 -7.89
N TRP A 160 -9.74 -7.36 -7.63
CA TRP A 160 -9.07 -7.15 -6.34
C TRP A 160 -10.07 -7.16 -5.17
N LEU A 161 -11.15 -6.38 -5.26
CA LEU A 161 -12.16 -6.32 -4.20
C LEU A 161 -12.79 -7.70 -3.92
N THR A 162 -13.06 -8.49 -4.96
CA THR A 162 -13.62 -9.84 -4.81
C THR A 162 -12.66 -10.81 -4.11
N LEU A 163 -11.36 -10.76 -4.43
CA LEU A 163 -10.36 -11.62 -3.79
C LEU A 163 -10.09 -11.19 -2.34
N ALA A 164 -10.07 -9.89 -2.08
CA ALA A 164 -9.81 -9.36 -0.75
C ALA A 164 -10.99 -9.51 0.22
N SER A 165 -12.20 -9.77 -0.27
CA SER A 165 -13.40 -10.00 0.54
C SER A 165 -13.65 -11.46 0.97
N GLN A 166 -12.89 -12.41 0.43
CA GLN A 166 -12.98 -13.84 0.82
C GLN A 166 -12.32 -14.09 2.17
#